data_AF-A0A9P0Q7E0-F1
#
_entry.id   AF-A0A9P0Q7E0-F1
#
_cell.length_a   1.000
_cell.length_b   1.000
_cell.length_c   1.000
_cell.angle_alpha   90.00
_cell.angle_beta   90.00
_cell.angle_gamma   90.00
#
_symmetry.space_group_name_H-M   'P 1'
#
loop_
_entity.id
_entity.type
_entity.pdbx_description
1 polymer ?
#
loop_
_entity_poly.entity_id
_entity_poly.type
_entity_poly.pdbx_seq_one_letter_code
_entity_poly.pdbx_strand_id
1 'polypeptide(L)'
;MDSENSGLPGGSNTTLVTRKSLFDRMQQQDLPNFNEKLEYVANDLLLCNDYSDEEIEEMKHTFSYLKSEFKQRWIRAHKKEDVFLKNNDKWLQERFSIPKGKQQRSGRPQKTFSESSERTKRRKTKSIRSAMNTDVLVQAAQTLLQTSGQRDASTVLKDLTKCPKRAEKYKKAFRKSLQDNEQQLTPLQALSLFVEADLQSGSMK
;
A
#
# COMPACT_ATOMS: atom_id res chain seq x y z
N MET A 1 17.38 16.11 -47.91
CA MET A 1 18.28 14.96 -47.89
C MET A 1 18.45 14.51 -46.46
N ASP A 2 17.41 13.84 -45.97
CA ASP A 2 17.45 12.45 -45.52
C ASP A 2 18.65 12.03 -44.65
N SER A 3 18.36 11.81 -43.36
CA SER A 3 18.62 10.51 -42.76
C SER A 3 17.68 10.30 -41.58
N GLU A 4 16.75 9.38 -41.78
CA GLU A 4 15.83 8.84 -40.80
C GLU A 4 16.53 7.88 -39.81
N ASN A 5 16.04 7.93 -38.57
CA ASN A 5 15.66 6.80 -37.71
C ASN A 5 16.66 5.65 -37.43
N SER A 6 16.98 5.47 -36.15
CA SER A 6 16.86 4.13 -35.54
C SER A 6 16.45 4.25 -34.06
N GLY A 7 15.30 3.66 -33.76
CA GLY A 7 14.77 3.55 -32.42
C GLY A 7 15.48 2.50 -31.58
N LEU A 8 15.49 2.73 -30.26
CA LEU A 8 15.59 1.68 -29.25
C LEU A 8 14.63 2.03 -28.10
N PRO A 9 13.55 1.26 -27.89
CA PRO A 9 12.75 1.32 -26.67
C PRO A 9 13.41 0.43 -25.62
N GLY A 10 14.58 0.86 -25.12
CA GLY A 10 15.26 0.22 -24.01
C GLY A 10 15.07 1.07 -22.76
N GLY A 11 13.91 0.96 -22.11
CA GLY A 11 13.69 1.60 -20.82
C GLY A 11 14.64 1.01 -19.79
N SER A 12 15.81 1.61 -19.60
CA SER A 12 16.80 1.13 -18.64
C SER A 12 16.17 1.18 -17.25
N ASN A 13 16.07 0.02 -16.58
CA ASN A 13 15.58 -0.16 -15.21
C ASN A 13 16.52 0.48 -14.16
N THR A 14 17.42 1.37 -14.56
CA THR A 14 18.43 1.98 -13.71
C THR A 14 18.41 3.51 -13.84
N THR A 15 18.27 4.20 -12.71
CA THR A 15 18.51 5.64 -12.60
C THR A 15 20.00 5.84 -12.34
N LEU A 16 20.63 6.71 -13.13
CA LEU A 16 21.98 7.18 -12.87
C LEU A 16 21.90 8.38 -11.94
N VAL A 17 22.46 8.25 -10.74
CA VAL A 17 22.55 9.34 -9.76
C VAL A 17 24.02 9.66 -9.53
N THR A 18 24.36 10.95 -9.50
CA THR A 18 25.74 11.40 -9.28
C THR A 18 26.08 11.30 -7.79
N ARG A 19 27.29 10.86 -7.43
CA ARG A 19 27.69 10.77 -6.00
C ARG A 19 27.69 12.15 -5.32
N LYS A 20 27.98 13.22 -6.06
CA LYS A 20 27.83 14.60 -5.59
C LYS A 20 26.40 14.93 -5.14
N SER A 21 25.37 14.55 -5.89
CA SER A 21 23.99 14.85 -5.50
C SER A 21 23.57 14.10 -4.23
N LEU A 22 24.13 12.91 -3.99
CA LEU A 22 23.95 12.19 -2.73
C LEU A 22 24.63 12.93 -1.58
N PHE A 23 25.86 13.42 -1.79
CA PHE A 23 26.60 14.19 -0.79
C PHE A 23 25.91 15.52 -0.45
N ASP A 24 25.44 16.26 -1.45
CA ASP A 24 24.71 17.51 -1.24
C ASP A 24 23.43 17.27 -0.42
N ARG A 25 22.68 16.18 -0.72
CA ARG A 25 21.49 15.77 0.04
C ARG A 25 21.84 15.36 1.48
N MET A 26 23.00 14.76 1.72
CA MET A 26 23.48 14.47 3.09
C MET A 26 23.77 15.75 3.88
N GLN A 27 24.36 16.76 3.24
CA GLN A 27 24.74 18.00 3.93
C GLN A 27 23.54 18.88 4.31
N GLN A 28 22.44 18.77 3.57
CA GLN A 28 21.17 19.43 3.91
C GLN A 28 20.51 18.89 5.19
N GLN A 29 21.01 17.81 5.78
CA GLN A 29 20.46 17.21 7.00
C GLN A 29 21.27 17.61 8.24
N ASP A 30 20.59 18.08 9.28
CA ASP A 30 21.15 18.44 10.60
C ASP A 30 21.44 17.21 11.49
N LEU A 31 21.87 16.10 10.90
CA LEU A 31 22.20 14.89 11.64
C LEU A 31 23.66 14.94 12.15
N PRO A 32 23.93 14.53 13.40
CA PRO A 32 25.25 14.67 14.01
C PRO A 32 26.29 13.70 13.42
N ASN A 33 25.85 12.55 12.92
CA ASN A 33 26.72 11.48 12.47
C ASN A 33 26.67 11.30 10.95
N PHE A 34 27.84 11.28 10.31
CA PHE A 34 27.98 11.04 8.87
C PHE A 34 27.35 9.70 8.44
N ASN A 35 27.38 8.69 9.33
CA ASN A 35 26.75 7.41 9.06
C ASN A 35 25.22 7.49 9.07
N GLU A 36 24.64 8.26 10.00
CA GLU A 36 23.19 8.48 10.06
C GLU A 36 22.69 9.29 8.86
N LYS A 37 23.48 10.26 8.39
CA LYS A 37 23.22 10.97 7.12
C LYS A 37 23.16 10.02 5.93
N LEU A 38 24.09 9.05 5.85
CA LEU A 38 24.10 8.04 4.79
C LEU A 38 22.92 7.06 4.87
N GLU A 39 22.53 6.66 6.09
CA GLU A 39 21.34 5.82 6.29
C GLU A 39 20.06 6.57 5.92
N TYR A 40 19.96 7.84 6.29
CA TYR A 40 18.82 8.67 5.91
C TYR A 40 18.68 8.76 4.39
N VAL A 41 19.76 9.06 3.68
CA VAL A 41 19.73 9.13 2.20
C VAL A 41 19.38 7.78 1.58
N ALA A 42 19.88 6.66 2.13
CA ALA A 42 19.50 5.33 1.67
C ALA A 42 17.99 5.07 1.86
N ASN A 43 17.44 5.43 3.02
CA ASN A 43 16.02 5.25 3.34
C ASN A 43 15.11 6.21 2.54
N ASP A 44 15.53 7.45 2.33
CA ASP A 44 14.83 8.44 1.50
C ASP A 44 14.69 7.95 0.04
N LEU A 45 15.75 7.33 -0.49
CA LEU A 45 15.70 6.71 -1.82
C LEU A 45 14.74 5.52 -1.88
N LEU A 46 14.66 4.73 -0.80
CA LEU A 46 13.72 3.60 -0.68
C LEU A 46 12.26 4.05 -0.51
N LEU A 47 12.01 5.14 0.21
CA LEU A 47 10.67 5.71 0.40
C LEU A 47 10.10 6.32 -0.88
N CYS A 48 10.95 6.79 -1.78
CA CYS A 48 10.52 7.42 -3.03
C CYS A 48 9.97 6.43 -4.08
N ASN A 49 10.23 5.13 -3.97
CA ASN A 49 9.78 4.17 -4.99
C ASN A 49 9.21 2.88 -4.38
N ASP A 50 8.18 2.34 -5.05
CA ASP A 50 7.62 1.02 -4.75
C ASP A 50 8.59 -0.08 -5.23
N TYR A 51 9.63 -0.37 -4.44
CA TYR A 51 10.59 -1.44 -4.67
C TYR A 51 10.05 -2.81 -4.23
N SER A 52 10.38 -3.87 -4.98
CA SER A 52 10.23 -5.27 -4.54
C SER A 52 11.22 -5.62 -3.43
N ASP A 53 10.93 -6.60 -2.57
CA ASP A 53 11.85 -7.07 -1.51
C ASP A 53 13.24 -7.44 -2.07
N GLU A 54 13.28 -8.05 -3.26
CA GLU A 54 14.52 -8.40 -3.97
C GLU A 54 15.32 -7.16 -4.41
N GLU A 55 14.62 -6.12 -4.91
CA GLU A 55 15.24 -4.87 -5.37
C GLU A 55 15.76 -4.05 -4.17
N ILE A 56 15.09 -4.12 -3.02
CA ILE A 56 15.53 -3.49 -1.78
C ILE A 56 16.85 -4.10 -1.31
N GLU A 57 16.98 -5.42 -1.31
CA GLU A 57 18.22 -6.10 -0.89
C GLU A 57 19.37 -5.82 -1.86
N GLU A 58 19.13 -5.83 -3.17
CA GLU A 58 20.15 -5.45 -4.16
C GLU A 58 20.59 -3.98 -3.96
N MET A 59 19.64 -3.08 -3.70
CA MET A 59 19.94 -1.68 -3.42
C MET A 59 20.76 -1.56 -2.12
N LYS A 60 20.35 -2.19 -1.02
CA LYS A 60 21.12 -2.19 0.24
C LYS A 60 22.54 -2.72 0.04
N HIS A 61 22.71 -3.80 -0.73
CA HIS A 61 24.01 -4.38 -1.02
C HIS A 61 24.91 -3.40 -1.79
N THR A 62 24.39 -2.79 -2.87
CA THR A 62 25.14 -1.79 -3.65
C THR A 62 25.44 -0.53 -2.83
N PHE A 63 24.50 -0.09 -1.99
CA PHE A 63 24.67 1.07 -1.12
C PHE A 63 25.65 0.81 0.04
N SER A 64 25.79 -0.45 0.49
CA SER A 64 26.79 -0.83 1.50
C SER A 64 28.21 -0.58 1.02
N TYR A 65 28.51 -0.97 -0.23
CA TYR A 65 29.79 -0.68 -0.87
C TYR A 65 30.03 0.83 -0.96
N LEU A 66 29.02 1.58 -1.44
CA LEU A 66 29.09 3.03 -1.56
C LEU A 66 29.27 3.74 -0.20
N LYS A 67 28.59 3.29 0.85
CA LYS A 67 28.77 3.76 2.23
C LYS A 67 30.21 3.57 2.70
N SER A 68 30.80 2.42 2.40
CA SER A 68 32.19 2.13 2.79
C SER A 68 33.20 3.06 2.11
N GLU A 69 33.04 3.31 0.81
CA GLU A 69 33.86 4.25 0.04
C GLU A 69 33.73 5.69 0.57
N PHE A 70 32.50 6.14 0.82
CA PHE A 70 32.24 7.45 1.43
C PHE A 70 32.93 7.59 2.78
N LYS A 71 32.85 6.58 3.66
CA LYS A 71 33.53 6.59 4.96
C LYS A 71 35.04 6.68 4.83
N GLN A 72 35.64 5.84 3.99
CA GLN A 72 37.10 5.83 3.82
C GLN A 72 37.61 7.18 3.29
N ARG A 73 36.92 7.75 2.29
CA ARG A 73 37.29 9.04 1.70
C ARG A 73 37.03 10.21 2.65
N TRP A 74 35.97 10.14 3.46
CA TRP A 74 35.69 11.13 4.51
C TRP A 74 36.77 11.15 5.59
N ILE A 75 37.24 9.98 6.02
CA ILE A 75 38.34 9.86 6.98
C ILE A 75 39.66 10.38 6.38
N ARG A 76 39.96 10.03 5.11
CA ARG A 76 41.14 10.54 4.39
C ARG A 76 41.12 12.06 4.18
N ALA A 77 39.93 12.65 4.09
CA ALA A 77 39.76 14.11 4.04
C ALA A 77 39.78 14.77 5.42
N HIS A 78 40.16 14.03 6.48
CA HIS A 78 40.15 14.49 7.87
C HIS A 78 38.80 15.05 8.33
N LYS A 79 37.69 14.50 7.80
CA LYS A 79 36.32 14.96 8.08
C LYS A 79 36.09 16.45 7.77
N LYS A 80 36.89 17.03 6.86
CA LYS A 80 36.74 18.41 6.39
C LYS A 80 36.12 18.41 5.01
N GLU A 81 35.02 19.14 4.87
CA GLU A 81 34.24 19.21 3.64
C GLU A 81 35.05 19.78 2.46
N ASP A 82 35.73 20.91 2.66
CA ASP A 82 36.53 21.56 1.60
C ASP A 82 37.63 20.64 1.04
N VAL A 83 38.27 19.87 1.93
CA VAL A 83 39.33 18.92 1.58
C VAL A 83 38.72 17.71 0.86
N PHE A 84 37.54 17.26 1.29
CA PHE A 84 36.83 16.16 0.67
C PHE A 84 36.42 16.48 -0.77
N LEU A 85 35.84 17.67 -0.99
CA LEU A 85 35.43 18.14 -2.32
C LEU A 85 36.63 18.28 -3.26
N LYS A 86 37.73 18.89 -2.80
CA LYS A 86 38.94 19.07 -3.61
C LYS A 86 39.59 17.74 -4.00
N ASN A 87 39.71 16.80 -3.05
CA ASN A 87 40.45 15.56 -3.29
C ASN A 87 39.63 14.49 -4.04
N ASN A 88 38.30 14.55 -3.96
CA ASN A 88 37.43 13.52 -4.54
C ASN A 88 36.57 14.02 -5.70
N ASP A 89 36.82 15.20 -6.27
CA ASP A 89 35.97 15.78 -7.33
C ASP A 89 35.72 14.80 -8.49
N LYS A 90 36.77 14.17 -9.02
CA LYS A 90 36.65 13.15 -10.08
C LYS A 90 35.74 11.97 -9.69
N TRP A 91 35.81 11.55 -8.43
CA TRP A 91 35.02 10.44 -7.91
C TRP A 91 33.57 10.84 -7.59
N LEU A 92 33.36 12.10 -7.20
CA LEU A 92 32.04 12.67 -6.94
C LEU A 92 31.23 12.88 -8.22
N GLN A 93 31.90 13.14 -9.35
CA GLN A 93 31.29 13.27 -10.67
C GLN A 93 30.90 11.93 -11.30
N GLU A 94 31.44 10.82 -10.79
CA GLU A 94 31.13 9.49 -11.29
C GLU A 94 29.68 9.10 -10.94
N ARG A 95 29.03 8.42 -11.89
CA ARG A 95 27.62 8.05 -11.81
C ARG A 95 27.46 6.71 -11.09
N PHE A 96 26.51 6.65 -10.17
CA PHE A 96 26.10 5.45 -9.48
C PHE A 96 24.76 4.97 -10.06
N SER A 97 24.68 3.67 -10.38
CA SER A 97 23.47 3.05 -10.90
C SER A 97 22.59 2.58 -9.74
N ILE A 98 21.42 3.17 -9.62
CA ILE A 98 20.38 2.76 -8.66
C ILE A 98 19.28 2.07 -9.46
N PRO A 99 18.78 0.89 -9.06
CA PRO A 99 17.59 0.32 -9.68
C PRO A 99 16.45 1.34 -9.60
N LYS A 100 15.77 1.57 -10.72
CA LYS A 100 14.52 2.32 -10.71
C LYS A 100 13.49 1.40 -10.10
N GLY A 101 12.97 1.77 -8.93
CA GLY A 101 11.73 1.16 -8.45
C GLY A 101 10.65 1.43 -9.50
N LYS A 102 9.58 0.64 -9.49
CA LYS A 102 8.51 0.77 -10.48
C LYS A 102 7.99 2.20 -10.45
N GLN A 103 8.40 3.04 -11.40
CA GLN A 103 7.89 4.40 -11.49
C GLN A 103 6.37 4.28 -11.55
N GLN A 104 5.67 4.98 -10.65
CA GLN A 104 4.23 5.05 -10.73
C GLN A 104 3.89 5.51 -12.14
N ARG A 105 3.30 4.60 -12.93
CA ARG A 105 2.93 4.89 -14.31
C ARG A 105 2.06 6.14 -14.28
N SER A 106 2.45 7.15 -15.06
CA SER A 106 1.65 8.36 -15.22
C SER A 106 0.23 7.96 -15.61
N GLY A 107 -0.74 8.29 -14.75
CA GLY A 107 -2.09 7.79 -14.88
C GLY A 107 -2.96 8.18 -13.69
N ARG A 108 -4.26 7.89 -13.78
CA ARG A 108 -5.23 8.17 -12.72
C ARG A 108 -4.84 7.41 -11.45
N PRO A 109 -4.78 8.07 -10.27
CA PRO A 109 -4.57 7.40 -8.99
C PRO A 109 -5.52 6.21 -8.82
N GLN A 110 -4.98 5.06 -8.44
CA GLN A 110 -5.79 3.87 -8.24
C GLN A 110 -6.51 3.94 -6.90
N LYS A 111 -7.83 3.66 -6.92
CA LYS A 111 -8.59 3.47 -5.69
C LYS A 111 -8.11 2.23 -4.93
N THR A 112 -8.16 2.30 -3.61
CA THR A 112 -7.91 1.15 -2.72
C THR A 112 -8.86 0.00 -3.05
N PHE A 113 -8.53 -1.23 -2.62
CA PHE A 113 -9.40 -2.37 -2.86
C PHE A 113 -10.79 -2.16 -2.23
N SER A 114 -10.86 -1.60 -1.02
CA SER A 114 -12.11 -1.35 -0.30
C SER A 114 -13.05 -0.40 -1.05
N GLU A 115 -12.52 0.71 -1.58
CA GLU A 115 -13.27 1.77 -2.28
C GLU A 115 -13.52 1.48 -3.76
N SER A 116 -12.96 0.38 -4.27
CA SER A 116 -13.17 -0.04 -5.66
C SER A 116 -14.61 -0.53 -5.88
N SER A 117 -15.15 -0.30 -7.08
CA SER A 117 -16.43 -0.90 -7.47
C SER A 117 -16.37 -2.42 -7.52
N GLU A 118 -17.52 -3.09 -7.35
CA GLU A 118 -17.63 -4.55 -7.34
C GLU A 118 -17.04 -5.19 -8.60
N ARG A 119 -17.30 -4.59 -9.78
CA ARG A 119 -16.69 -5.01 -11.06
C ARG A 119 -15.15 -4.99 -11.00
N THR A 120 -14.59 -3.95 -10.41
CA THR A 120 -13.13 -3.78 -10.29
C THR A 120 -12.54 -4.76 -9.28
N LYS A 121 -13.22 -4.99 -8.14
CA LYS A 121 -12.83 -6.00 -7.14
C LYS A 121 -12.76 -7.39 -7.77
N ARG A 122 -13.78 -7.81 -8.52
CA ARG A 122 -13.81 -9.09 -9.26
C ARG A 122 -12.68 -9.22 -10.28
N ARG A 123 -12.31 -8.12 -10.95
CA ARG A 123 -11.18 -8.12 -11.89
C ARG A 123 -9.86 -8.28 -11.16
N LYS A 124 -9.65 -7.55 -10.05
CA LYS A 124 -8.43 -7.62 -9.23
C LYS A 124 -8.22 -9.02 -8.63
N THR A 125 -9.29 -9.70 -8.19
CA THR A 125 -9.20 -11.06 -7.61
C THR A 125 -9.17 -12.20 -8.64
N LYS A 126 -9.24 -11.89 -9.94
CA LYS A 126 -9.32 -12.90 -11.01
C LYS A 126 -8.12 -13.86 -10.99
N SER A 127 -6.90 -13.34 -10.81
CA SER A 127 -5.68 -14.15 -10.78
C SER A 127 -5.72 -15.17 -9.65
N ILE A 128 -6.03 -14.72 -8.43
CA ILE A 128 -6.09 -15.57 -7.23
C ILE A 128 -7.17 -16.65 -7.39
N ARG A 129 -8.35 -16.27 -7.88
CA ARG A 129 -9.46 -17.21 -8.09
C ARG A 129 -9.17 -18.27 -9.15
N SER A 130 -8.39 -17.92 -10.18
CA SER A 130 -8.00 -18.87 -11.23
C SER A 130 -6.83 -19.77 -10.81
N ALA A 131 -5.95 -19.30 -9.92
CA ALA A 131 -4.77 -20.03 -9.51
C ALA A 131 -5.00 -21.01 -8.34
N MET A 132 -5.95 -20.71 -7.45
CA MET A 132 -6.12 -21.45 -6.19
C MET A 132 -7.44 -22.22 -6.12
N ASN A 133 -7.41 -23.34 -5.39
CA ASN A 133 -8.59 -24.15 -5.07
C ASN A 133 -9.52 -23.43 -4.09
N THR A 134 -10.81 -23.75 -4.16
CA THR A 134 -11.85 -23.15 -3.30
C THR A 134 -11.58 -23.40 -1.82
N ASP A 135 -11.15 -24.61 -1.45
CA ASP A 135 -10.96 -25.00 -0.05
C ASP A 135 -9.80 -24.22 0.60
N VAL A 136 -8.72 -24.01 -0.16
CA VAL A 136 -7.56 -23.22 0.26
C VAL A 136 -7.97 -21.76 0.51
N LEU A 137 -8.78 -21.18 -0.38
CA LEU A 137 -9.27 -19.82 -0.24
C LEU A 137 -10.18 -19.65 1.00
N VAL A 138 -11.04 -20.64 1.26
CA VAL A 138 -11.92 -20.67 2.44
C VAL A 138 -11.10 -20.76 3.72
N GLN A 139 -10.10 -21.63 3.78
CA GLN A 139 -9.22 -21.77 4.95
C GLN A 139 -8.38 -20.51 5.17
N ALA A 140 -7.80 -19.92 4.12
CA ALA A 140 -7.05 -18.67 4.22
C ALA A 140 -7.92 -17.52 4.76
N ALA A 141 -9.16 -17.39 4.27
CA ALA A 141 -10.11 -16.42 4.78
C ALA A 141 -10.46 -16.67 6.26
N GLN A 142 -10.63 -17.94 6.65
CA GLN A 142 -10.90 -18.32 8.04
C GLN A 142 -9.77 -17.89 8.98
N THR A 143 -8.51 -18.15 8.60
CA THR A 143 -7.33 -17.77 9.38
C THR A 143 -7.19 -16.26 9.50
N LEU A 144 -7.42 -15.52 8.40
CA LEU A 144 -7.36 -14.05 8.41
C LEU A 144 -8.41 -13.42 9.34
N LEU A 145 -9.62 -14.00 9.39
CA LEU A 145 -10.65 -13.55 10.33
C LEU A 145 -10.29 -13.84 11.79
N GLN A 146 -9.58 -14.93 12.07
CA GLN A 146 -9.11 -15.24 13.43
C GLN A 146 -8.01 -14.28 13.88
N THR A 147 -7.03 -14.03 13.02
CA THR A 147 -5.90 -13.14 13.35
C THR A 147 -6.34 -11.68 13.48
N SER A 148 -7.35 -11.26 12.71
CA SER A 148 -7.97 -9.92 12.85
C SER A 148 -8.92 -9.79 14.05
N GLY A 149 -9.10 -10.85 14.85
CA GLY A 149 -9.95 -10.85 16.04
C GLY A 149 -11.45 -11.09 15.78
N GLN A 150 -11.88 -11.25 14.53
CA GLN A 150 -13.26 -11.52 14.14
C GLN A 150 -13.62 -13.01 14.27
N ARG A 151 -13.58 -13.53 15.50
CA ARG A 151 -13.77 -14.96 15.81
C ARG A 151 -15.16 -15.47 15.43
N ASP A 152 -16.19 -14.67 15.62
CA ASP A 152 -17.57 -15.05 15.28
C ASP A 152 -17.76 -15.19 13.77
N ALA A 153 -17.20 -14.26 12.98
CA ALA A 153 -17.23 -14.33 11.52
C ALA A 153 -16.50 -15.58 11.00
N SER A 154 -15.34 -15.90 11.59
CA SER A 154 -14.59 -17.13 11.29
C SER A 154 -15.42 -18.40 11.61
N THR A 155 -16.14 -18.39 12.72
CA THR A 155 -17.00 -19.50 13.16
C THR A 155 -18.18 -19.69 12.20
N VAL A 156 -18.83 -18.60 11.78
CA VAL A 156 -19.89 -18.63 10.78
C VAL A 156 -19.37 -19.19 9.47
N LEU A 157 -18.21 -18.74 8.99
CA LEU A 157 -17.61 -19.23 7.75
C LEU A 157 -17.32 -20.74 7.83
N LYS A 158 -16.77 -21.21 8.96
CA LYS A 158 -16.55 -22.65 9.22
C LYS A 158 -17.86 -23.45 9.19
N ASP A 159 -18.93 -22.93 9.77
CA ASP A 159 -20.25 -23.56 9.75
C ASP A 159 -20.83 -23.63 8.33
N LEU A 160 -20.64 -22.58 7.54
CA LEU A 160 -21.10 -22.52 6.15
C LEU A 160 -20.38 -23.55 5.28
N THR A 161 -19.06 -23.71 5.48
CA THR A 161 -18.26 -24.72 4.76
C THR A 161 -18.70 -26.14 5.10
N LYS A 162 -19.00 -26.41 6.38
CA LYS A 162 -19.46 -27.74 6.83
C LYS A 162 -20.89 -28.06 6.37
N CYS A 163 -21.78 -27.08 6.39
CA CYS A 163 -23.20 -27.27 6.16
C CYS A 163 -23.78 -26.11 5.34
N PRO A 164 -23.73 -26.15 3.99
CA PRO A 164 -24.19 -25.06 3.14
C PRO A 164 -25.66 -24.67 3.36
N LYS A 165 -26.53 -25.63 3.70
CA LYS A 165 -27.96 -25.37 4.03
C LYS A 165 -28.13 -24.45 5.24
N ARG A 166 -27.13 -24.37 6.13
CA ARG A 166 -27.16 -23.48 7.30
C ARG A 166 -27.09 -22.00 6.89
N ALA A 167 -26.55 -21.70 5.70
CA ALA A 167 -26.53 -20.35 5.14
C ALA A 167 -27.94 -19.75 5.03
N GLU A 168 -28.92 -20.56 4.63
CA GLU A 168 -30.31 -20.08 4.51
C GLU A 168 -30.89 -19.70 5.86
N LYS A 169 -30.57 -20.45 6.92
CA LYS A 169 -31.01 -20.12 8.28
C LYS A 169 -30.42 -18.78 8.74
N TYR A 170 -29.12 -18.56 8.53
CA TYR A 170 -28.49 -17.26 8.85
C TYR A 170 -29.13 -16.11 8.07
N LYS A 171 -29.38 -16.29 6.76
CA LYS A 171 -30.06 -15.27 5.95
C LYS A 171 -31.47 -14.95 6.44
N LYS A 172 -32.26 -15.97 6.80
CA LYS A 172 -33.63 -15.79 7.31
C LYS A 172 -33.63 -15.09 8.67
N ALA A 173 -32.77 -15.54 9.59
CA ALA A 173 -32.63 -14.93 10.91
C ALA A 173 -32.20 -13.45 10.81
N PHE A 174 -31.21 -13.13 9.97
CA PHE A 174 -30.73 -11.77 9.76
C PHE A 174 -31.81 -10.84 9.17
N ARG A 175 -32.61 -11.33 8.22
CA ARG A 175 -33.74 -10.56 7.68
C ARG A 175 -34.82 -10.31 8.74
N LYS A 176 -35.14 -11.32 9.55
CA LYS A 176 -36.11 -11.18 10.63
C LYS A 176 -35.63 -10.16 11.67
N SER A 177 -34.35 -10.17 12.05
CA SER A 177 -33.81 -9.18 12.97
C SER A 177 -33.85 -7.74 12.44
N LEU A 178 -33.80 -7.55 11.12
CA LEU A 178 -34.00 -6.21 10.55
C LEU A 178 -35.48 -5.77 10.67
N GLN A 179 -36.42 -6.68 10.46
CA GLN A 179 -37.86 -6.41 10.56
C GLN A 179 -38.35 -6.24 11.99
N ASP A 180 -37.81 -7.01 12.95
CA ASP A 180 -38.20 -6.90 14.37
C ASP A 180 -37.80 -5.53 14.98
N ASN A 181 -36.88 -4.79 14.34
CA ASN A 181 -36.54 -3.40 14.71
C ASN A 181 -37.50 -2.36 14.10
N GLU A 182 -38.27 -2.73 13.08
CA GLU A 182 -39.39 -1.94 12.57
C GLU A 182 -40.63 -2.32 13.36
N GLN A 183 -40.67 -1.99 14.66
CA GLN A 183 -41.88 -2.18 15.47
C GLN A 183 -43.00 -1.33 14.87
N GLN A 184 -43.89 -1.98 14.12
CA GLN A 184 -45.14 -1.37 13.69
C GLN A 184 -45.92 -0.98 14.95
N LEU A 185 -46.27 0.30 15.06
CA LEU A 185 -47.06 0.81 16.17
C LEU A 185 -48.36 0.00 16.25
N THR A 186 -48.70 -0.49 17.44
CA THR A 186 -50.03 -1.07 17.64
C THR A 186 -51.08 0.01 17.35
N PRO A 187 -52.28 -0.35 16.86
CA PRO A 187 -53.31 0.63 16.54
C PRO A 187 -53.62 1.58 17.70
N LEU A 188 -53.55 1.10 18.94
CA LEU A 188 -53.72 1.91 20.15
C LEU A 188 -52.57 2.89 20.38
N GLN A 189 -51.32 2.45 20.21
CA GLN A 189 -50.15 3.32 20.34
C GLN A 189 -50.10 4.37 19.23
N ALA A 190 -50.45 3.99 18.01
CA ALA A 190 -50.61 4.92 16.91
C ALA A 190 -51.68 5.97 17.24
N LEU A 191 -52.85 5.54 17.75
CA LEU A 191 -53.92 6.44 18.19
C LEU A 191 -53.48 7.37 19.33
N SER A 192 -52.71 6.88 20.31
CA SER A 192 -52.15 7.69 21.40
C SER A 192 -51.29 8.82 20.84
N LEU A 193 -50.38 8.51 19.91
CA LEU A 193 -49.54 9.51 19.25
C LEU A 193 -50.36 10.52 18.44
N PHE A 194 -51.46 10.10 17.81
CA PHE A 194 -52.35 11.03 17.10
C PHE A 194 -53.03 12.02 18.03
N VAL A 195 -53.51 11.55 19.20
CA VAL A 195 -54.13 12.40 20.21
C VAL A 195 -53.10 13.32 20.84
N GLU A 196 -51.90 12.83 21.15
CA GLU A 196 -50.79 13.63 21.71
C GLU A 196 -50.26 14.69 20.74
N ALA A 197 -50.34 14.43 19.43
CA ALA A 197 -49.87 15.35 18.39
C ALA A 197 -50.96 16.32 17.86
N ASP A 198 -52.17 16.32 18.43
CA ASP A 198 -53.33 17.13 18.01
C ASP A 198 -53.62 17.07 16.49
N LEU A 199 -53.36 15.92 15.87
CA LEU A 199 -53.56 15.72 14.44
C LEU A 199 -55.04 15.40 14.17
N GLN A 200 -55.75 16.33 13.51
CA GLN A 200 -57.14 16.13 13.11
C GLN A 200 -57.25 15.18 11.91
N SER A 201 -58.31 14.37 11.89
CA SER A 201 -58.53 13.28 10.92
C SER A 201 -58.62 13.70 9.44
N GLY A 202 -58.61 15.01 9.14
CA GLY A 202 -58.66 15.56 7.79
C GLY A 202 -57.31 15.84 7.12
N SER A 203 -56.18 15.70 7.83
CA SER A 203 -54.86 16.15 7.37
C SER A 203 -53.97 15.08 6.72
N MET A 204 -54.48 13.87 6.44
CA MET A 204 -53.69 12.81 5.79
C MET A 204 -54.40 12.26 4.54
N LYS A 205 -53.74 12.38 3.37
CA LYS A 205 -53.99 11.63 2.13
C LYS A 205 -52.76 10.78 1.82
#